data_AF-A0A2N2FD85-F1
#
_entry.id   AF-A0A2N2FD85-F1
#
_cell.length_a   1.000
_cell.length_b   1.000
_cell.length_c   1.000
_cell.angle_alpha   90.00
_cell.angle_beta   90.00
_cell.angle_gamma   90.00
#
_symmetry.space_group_name_H-M   'P 1'
#
loop_
_entity.id
_entity.type
_entity.pdbx_description
1 polymer ?
#
loop_
_entity_poly.entity_id
_entity_poly.type
_entity_poly.pdbx_seq_one_letter_code
_entity_poly.pdbx_strand_id
1 'polypeptide(L)' 'KILHNTKFDCQVSLEERMACGTGACVGCAVAVKDKQGDPAYKRVCADGPVFNLTDIIWE' A
#
# COMPACT_ATOMS: atom_id res chain seq x y z
N LYS A 1 9.23 14.75 1.80
CA LYS A 1 7.80 14.33 1.68
C LYS A 1 6.94 15.58 1.96
N ILE A 2 6.11 16.03 1.00
CA ILE A 2 5.36 17.31 1.09
C ILE A 2 4.42 17.33 2.30
N LEU A 3 3.88 16.16 2.68
CA LEU A 3 2.93 15.98 3.77
C LEU A 3 3.59 15.68 5.13
N HIS A 4 4.85 16.05 5.35
CA HIS A 4 5.50 15.79 6.63
C HIS A 4 4.92 16.67 7.76
N ASN A 5 4.73 16.08 8.95
CA ASN A 5 4.32 16.78 10.18
C ASN A 5 2.89 17.34 10.22
N THR A 6 1.99 16.80 9.39
CA THR A 6 0.55 17.12 9.45
C THR A 6 -0.27 15.82 9.41
N LYS A 7 -1.27 15.70 10.28
CA LYS A 7 -2.17 14.53 10.28
C LYS A 7 -3.29 14.78 9.27
N PHE A 8 -3.26 14.07 8.17
CA PHE A 8 -4.33 14.07 7.17
C PHE A 8 -4.83 12.65 6.96
N ASP A 9 -6.15 12.50 7.01
CA ASP A 9 -6.83 11.29 6.55
C ASP A 9 -6.85 11.34 5.02
N CYS A 10 -5.86 10.69 4.42
CA CYS A 10 -5.61 10.72 2.99
C CYS A 10 -5.56 9.30 2.43
N GLN A 11 -6.19 9.12 1.27
CA GLN A 11 -6.10 7.90 0.49
C GLN A 11 -5.11 8.09 -0.67
N VAL A 12 -4.37 7.04 -0.99
CA VAL A 12 -3.42 7.00 -2.10
C VAL A 12 -3.81 5.86 -3.02
N SER A 13 -3.80 6.09 -4.32
CA SER A 13 -3.85 5.01 -5.32
C SER A 13 -2.42 4.65 -5.69
N LEU A 14 -2.04 3.39 -5.49
CA LEU A 14 -0.73 2.88 -5.87
C LEU A 14 -0.80 2.21 -7.24
N GLU A 15 0.28 2.36 -8.00
CA GLU A 15 0.53 1.60 -9.21
C GLU A 15 1.77 0.74 -8.97
N GLU A 16 1.70 -0.53 -9.37
CA GLU A 16 2.81 -1.46 -9.31
C GLU A 16 2.81 -2.38 -10.52
N ARG A 17 3.95 -3.00 -10.81
CA ARG A 17 4.02 -3.96 -11.92
C ARG A 17 3.16 -5.19 -11.61
N MET A 18 2.15 -5.42 -12.45
CA MET A 18 1.24 -6.56 -12.31
C MET A 18 1.52 -7.57 -13.41
N ALA A 19 1.79 -8.83 -13.03
CA ALA A 19 1.85 -9.94 -13.99
C ALA A 19 0.47 -10.57 -14.19
N CYS A 20 -0.19 -11.02 -13.11
CA CYS A 20 -1.50 -11.69 -13.21
C CYS A 20 -2.72 -10.77 -13.06
N GLY A 21 -2.57 -9.61 -12.42
CA GLY A 21 -3.67 -8.66 -12.15
C GLY A 21 -4.84 -9.18 -11.30
N THR A 22 -4.74 -10.39 -10.74
CA THR A 22 -5.84 -11.11 -10.06
C THR A 22 -5.47 -11.62 -8.67
N GLY A 23 -4.32 -11.20 -8.15
CA GLY A 23 -3.85 -11.55 -6.81
C GLY A 23 -3.09 -12.87 -6.69
N ALA A 24 -3.00 -13.67 -7.74
CA ALA A 24 -2.38 -15.00 -7.72
C ALA A 24 -0.85 -14.95 -7.62
N CYS A 25 -0.18 -14.05 -8.35
CA CYS A 25 1.27 -14.08 -8.52
C CYS A 25 2.07 -13.27 -7.50
N VAL A 26 1.41 -12.52 -6.60
CA VAL A 26 1.99 -11.60 -5.59
C VAL A 26 2.99 -10.55 -6.10
N GLY A 27 3.17 -10.42 -7.43
CA GLY A 27 4.18 -9.53 -8.02
C GLY A 27 3.95 -8.03 -7.79
N CYS A 28 2.71 -7.63 -7.48
CA CYS A 28 2.36 -6.26 -7.15
C CYS A 28 2.23 -6.05 -5.63
N ALA A 29 3.04 -6.75 -4.82
CA ALA A 29 3.02 -6.61 -3.37
C ALA A 29 3.68 -5.30 -2.94
N VAL A 30 3.05 -4.59 -2.00
CA VAL A 30 3.54 -3.36 -1.38
C VAL A 30 3.62 -3.54 0.12
N ALA A 31 4.64 -2.92 0.74
CA ALA A 31 4.85 -2.96 2.17
C ALA A 31 3.87 -2.02 2.90
N VAL A 32 3.21 -2.55 3.93
CA VAL A 32 2.25 -1.82 4.75
C VAL A 32 2.47 -2.10 6.22
N LYS A 33 1.95 -1.24 7.09
CA LYS A 33 1.76 -1.52 8.51
C LYS A 33 0.43 -2.22 8.69
N ASP A 34 0.43 -3.30 9.46
CA ASP A 34 -0.78 -3.98 9.86
C ASP A 34 -1.52 -3.20 10.98
N LYS A 35 -2.59 -3.79 11.54
CA LYS A 35 -3.35 -3.16 12.64
C LYS A 35 -2.56 -2.99 13.94
N GLN A 36 -1.49 -3.76 14.13
CA GLN A 36 -0.60 -3.73 15.28
C GLN A 36 0.59 -2.77 15.03
N GLY A 37 0.77 -2.32 13.79
CA GLY A 37 1.87 -1.47 13.35
C GLY A 37 3.06 -2.26 12.82
N ASP A 38 2.96 -3.59 12.71
CA ASP A 38 4.02 -4.46 12.24
C ASP A 38 4.10 -4.48 10.70
N PRO A 39 5.29 -4.68 10.11
CA PRO A 39 5.43 -4.80 8.66
C PRO A 39 4.67 -5.99 8.11
N ALA A 40 3.87 -5.74 7.07
CA ALA A 40 3.13 -6.74 6.31
C ALA A 40 3.14 -6.37 4.82
N TYR A 41 2.58 -7.25 3.99
CA TYR A 41 2.45 -7.02 2.55
C TYR A 41 1.01 -7.14 2.10
N LYS A 42 0.61 -6.26 1.18
CA LYS A 42 -0.68 -6.28 0.49
C LYS A 42 -0.46 -6.19 -1.02
N ARG A 43 -1.34 -6.76 -1.83
CA ARG A 43 -1.25 -6.75 -3.29
C ARG A 43 -2.07 -5.58 -3.84
N VAL A 44 -1.47 -4.73 -4.66
CA VAL A 44 -2.18 -3.60 -5.30
C VAL A 44 -3.41 -4.07 -6.10
N CYS A 45 -3.29 -5.16 -6.87
CA CYS A 45 -4.39 -5.65 -7.71
C CYS A 45 -5.56 -6.33 -6.96
N ALA A 46 -5.38 -6.75 -5.71
CA ALA A 46 -6.37 -7.54 -4.97
C ALA A 46 -6.80 -6.90 -3.64
N ASP A 47 -5.86 -6.29 -2.93
CA ASP A 47 -6.07 -5.63 -1.64
C ASP A 47 -6.12 -4.09 -1.78
N GLY A 48 -5.71 -3.56 -2.95
CA GLY A 48 -5.73 -2.14 -3.32
C GLY A 48 -6.75 -1.83 -4.44
N PRO A 49 -6.45 -0.90 -5.37
CA PRO A 49 -5.24 -0.09 -5.50
C PRO A 49 -5.20 1.10 -4.54
N VAL A 50 -6.31 1.38 -3.84
CA VAL A 50 -6.46 2.52 -2.92
C VAL A 50 -6.17 2.09 -1.49
N PHE A 51 -5.27 2.80 -0.82
CA PHE A 51 -4.83 2.55 0.55
C PHE A 51 -4.84 3.82 1.38
N ASN A 52 -4.85 3.71 2.71
CA ASN A 52 -4.57 4.87 3.56
C ASN A 52 -3.09 5.25 3.46
N LEU A 53 -2.81 6.54 3.30
CA LEU A 53 -1.46 7.09 3.21
C LEU A 53 -0.58 6.66 4.40
N THR A 54 -1.18 6.58 5.58
CA THR A 54 -0.50 6.24 6.84
C THR A 54 -0.13 4.77 6.96
N ASP A 55 -0.78 3.88 6.21
CA ASP A 55 -0.56 2.45 6.29
C ASP A 55 0.62 2.02 5.42
N ILE A 56 0.91 2.76 4.34
CA ILE A 56 2.01 2.43 3.43
C ILE A 56 3.37 2.70 4.09
N ILE A 57 4.28 1.73 3.94
CA ILE A 57 5.70 1.89 4.29
C ILE A 57 6.41 2.41 3.06
N TRP A 58 6.67 3.72 3.06
CA TRP A 58 7.39 4.42 2.00
C TRP A 58 8.89 4.38 2.30
N GLU A 59 9.69 3.82 1.39
CA GLU A 59 11.15 3.94 1.40
C GLU A 59 11.61 5.43 1.41
#